data_AF-A0A7S3M4E6-F1
#
_entry.id   AF-A0A7S3M4E6-F1
#
_cell.length_a   1.000
_cell.length_b   1.000
_cell.length_c   1.000
_cell.angle_alpha   90.00
_cell.angle_beta   90.00
_cell.angle_gamma   90.00
#
_symmetry.space_group_name_H-M   'P 1'
#
loop_
_entity.id
_entity.type
_entity.pdbx_description
1 polymer ?
#
loop_
_entity_poly.entity_id
_entity_poly.type
_entity_poly.pdbx_seq_one_letter_code
_entity_poly.pdbx_strand_id
1 'polypeptide(L)'
;STCMQVAADHESTVASRKDELKVLGEAKKELQAQAGGAAASFVQVAASSTSRSPAVVGVVRKLARKHHSAALAQLASRISAVLRFGSSAGEDPFTKVKSLISDMIFKLESEAGSEATEKGYCDEQMAKTEAKKNELQYDIDKMSAKIDQAAAASASLKAEVQELQSDLAALAKSGAEMDQIRRVESTAFVQAKADLEMGLEGVRKALGVLREYYGS
;
A
#
# COMPACT_ATOMS: atom_id res chain seq x y z
N SER A 1 -0.44 17.82 10.63
CA SER A 1 -1.48 16.76 10.59
C SER A 1 -1.06 15.74 9.56
N THR A 2 -1.21 14.45 9.85
CA THR A 2 -1.03 13.41 8.81
C THR A 2 -2.29 13.34 7.95
N CYS A 3 -2.20 12.97 6.67
CA CYS A 3 -3.38 12.83 5.81
C CYS A 3 -4.48 11.96 6.42
N MET A 4 -4.10 10.93 7.20
CA MET A 4 -5.06 10.07 7.90
C MET A 4 -5.82 10.82 9.00
N GLN A 5 -5.16 11.72 9.72
CA GLN A 5 -5.82 12.58 10.71
C GLN A 5 -6.72 13.60 10.02
N VAL A 6 -6.27 14.21 8.91
CA VAL A 6 -7.11 15.14 8.13
C VAL A 6 -8.38 14.44 7.63
N ALA A 7 -8.26 13.24 7.06
CA ALA A 7 -9.41 12.48 6.58
C ALA A 7 -10.38 12.09 7.71
N ALA A 8 -9.86 11.67 8.86
CA ALA A 8 -10.66 11.27 10.02
C ALA A 8 -11.38 12.47 10.68
N ASP A 9 -10.69 13.61 10.78
CA ASP A 9 -11.21 14.78 11.48
C ASP A 9 -12.12 15.65 10.60
N HIS A 10 -11.96 15.59 9.27
CA HIS A 10 -12.65 16.47 8.31
C HIS A 10 -14.19 16.44 8.42
N GLU A 11 -14.80 15.29 8.68
CA GLU A 11 -16.26 15.21 8.81
C GLU A 11 -16.75 15.95 10.06
N SER A 12 -16.01 15.79 11.17
CA SER A 12 -16.30 16.45 12.45
C SER A 12 -16.04 17.95 12.42
N THR A 13 -14.99 18.40 11.72
CA THR A 13 -14.63 19.81 11.56
C THR A 13 -15.60 20.51 10.62
N VAL A 14 -16.01 19.89 9.51
CA VAL A 14 -17.04 20.47 8.61
C VAL A 14 -18.39 20.60 9.30
N ALA A 15 -18.82 19.58 10.05
CA ALA A 15 -20.07 19.65 10.80
C ALA A 15 -20.02 20.76 11.86
N SER A 16 -18.92 20.85 12.61
CA SER A 16 -18.72 21.89 13.63
C SER A 16 -18.70 23.29 13.00
N ARG A 17 -17.94 23.49 11.92
CA ARG A 17 -17.85 24.81 11.25
C ARG A 17 -19.16 25.24 10.62
N LYS A 18 -19.98 24.31 10.10
CA LYS A 18 -21.32 24.62 9.58
C LYS A 18 -22.24 25.17 10.68
N ASP A 19 -22.20 24.57 11.85
CA ASP A 19 -22.91 25.06 13.03
C ASP A 19 -22.38 26.42 13.49
N GLU A 20 -21.06 26.61 13.48
CA GLU A 20 -20.42 27.90 13.82
C GLU A 20 -20.83 29.03 12.86
N LEU A 21 -20.78 28.79 11.55
CA LEU A 21 -21.17 29.76 10.53
C LEU A 21 -22.65 30.14 10.61
N LYS A 22 -23.54 29.17 10.88
CA LYS A 22 -24.98 29.42 11.02
C LYS A 22 -25.26 30.37 12.19
N VAL A 23 -24.65 30.11 13.35
CA VAL A 23 -24.86 30.91 14.56
C VAL A 23 -24.22 32.30 14.43
N LEU A 24 -23.04 32.41 13.82
CA LEU A 24 -22.42 33.71 13.54
C LEU A 24 -23.24 34.52 12.54
N GLY A 25 -23.87 33.87 11.56
CA GLY A 25 -24.81 34.48 10.62
C GLY A 25 -26.08 35.01 11.30
N GLU A 26 -26.68 34.21 12.20
CA GLU A 26 -27.83 34.61 13.02
C GLU A 26 -27.47 35.81 13.93
N ALA A 27 -26.32 35.76 14.62
CA ALA A 27 -25.84 36.85 15.45
C ALA A 27 -25.61 38.14 14.66
N LYS A 28 -25.06 38.05 13.44
CA LYS A 28 -24.90 39.20 12.53
C LYS A 28 -26.26 39.80 12.13
N LYS A 29 -27.27 38.97 11.88
CA LYS A 29 -28.63 39.39 11.51
C LYS A 29 -29.34 40.08 12.67
N GLU A 30 -29.23 39.55 13.89
CA GLU A 30 -29.81 40.17 15.10
C GLU A 30 -29.20 41.55 15.37
N LEU A 31 -27.87 41.69 15.21
CA LEU A 31 -27.19 42.98 15.34
C LEU A 31 -27.62 43.99 14.28
N GLN A 32 -27.90 43.54 13.05
CA GLN A 32 -28.44 44.40 11.99
C GLN A 32 -29.88 44.86 12.28
N ALA A 33 -30.71 44.00 12.89
CA ALA A 33 -32.08 44.35 13.27
C ALA A 33 -32.13 45.36 14.44
N GLN A 34 -31.21 45.26 15.41
CA GLN A 34 -31.13 46.20 16.52
C GLN A 34 -30.56 47.57 16.12
N ALA A 35 -29.70 47.64 15.10
CA ALA A 35 -29.20 48.91 14.57
C ALA A 35 -30.26 49.73 13.80
N GLY A 36 -31.39 49.10 13.40
CA GLY A 36 -32.51 49.75 12.70
C GLY A 36 -33.69 50.15 13.61
N GLY A 37 -33.64 49.83 14.90
CA GLY A 37 -34.66 50.16 15.89
C GLY A 37 -34.34 51.49 16.59
N ALA A 38 -35.19 52.48 16.35
CA ALA A 38 -35.10 53.85 16.85
C ALA A 38 -34.87 54.00 18.36
N ALA A 39 -34.20 55.12 18.70
CA ALA A 39 -34.47 55.97 19.86
C ALA A 39 -35.12 55.31 21.09
N ALA A 40 -34.31 54.87 22.04
CA ALA A 40 -34.74 54.70 23.42
C ALA A 40 -33.83 55.52 24.34
N SER A 41 -34.11 56.82 24.37
CA SER A 41 -33.69 57.74 25.40
C SER A 41 -34.29 57.31 26.73
N PHE A 42 -33.59 56.47 27.51
CA PHE A 42 -33.60 56.47 28.98
C PHE A 42 -32.59 55.43 29.49
N VAL A 43 -31.35 55.85 29.70
CA VAL A 43 -30.36 55.05 30.45
C VAL A 43 -30.68 55.23 31.93
N GLN A 44 -31.37 54.25 32.49
CA GLN A 44 -31.68 54.15 33.90
C GLN A 44 -30.36 53.96 34.68
N VAL A 45 -29.95 54.96 35.48
CA VAL A 45 -28.66 55.03 36.20
C VAL A 45 -28.62 54.16 37.47
N ALA A 46 -29.72 53.53 37.87
CA ALA A 46 -29.71 52.61 38.99
C ALA A 46 -30.77 51.51 38.83
N ALA A 47 -30.30 50.31 38.47
CA ALA A 47 -31.01 49.07 38.69
C ALA A 47 -29.98 47.96 38.93
N SER A 48 -30.23 47.19 39.98
CA SER A 48 -29.47 46.03 40.47
C SER A 48 -28.71 45.25 39.39
N SER A 49 -27.47 44.92 39.73
CA SER A 49 -26.44 44.20 38.97
C SER A 49 -26.85 42.81 38.45
N THR A 50 -27.81 42.74 37.53
CA THR A 50 -27.85 41.66 36.54
C THR A 50 -27.36 42.25 35.24
N SER A 51 -26.07 42.08 34.97
CA SER A 51 -25.48 42.40 33.69
C SER A 51 -26.33 41.75 32.59
N ARG A 52 -27.12 42.54 31.84
CA ARG A 52 -27.56 42.15 30.51
C ARG A 52 -26.29 42.05 29.68
N SER A 53 -25.61 40.91 29.79
CA SER A 53 -24.65 40.52 28.78
C SER A 53 -25.44 40.55 27.47
N PRO A 54 -25.02 41.34 26.48
CA PRO A 54 -25.75 41.43 25.22
C PRO A 54 -25.90 40.01 24.67
N ALA A 55 -27.13 39.64 24.27
CA ALA A 55 -27.51 38.25 23.96
C ALA A 55 -26.48 37.51 23.10
N VAL A 56 -25.87 38.25 22.17
CA VAL A 56 -24.76 37.83 21.30
C VAL A 56 -23.55 37.25 22.05
N VAL A 57 -23.09 37.85 23.15
CA VAL A 57 -21.93 37.34 23.93
C VAL A 57 -22.28 36.00 24.59
N GLY A 58 -23.52 35.85 25.06
CA GLY A 58 -24.00 34.60 25.66
C GLY A 58 -24.06 33.47 24.65
N VAL A 59 -24.56 33.76 23.45
CA VAL A 59 -24.62 32.81 22.32
C VAL A 59 -23.22 32.36 21.90
N VAL A 60 -22.30 33.30 21.65
CA VAL A 60 -20.92 32.96 21.22
C VAL A 60 -20.16 32.20 22.32
N ARG A 61 -20.36 32.51 23.61
CA ARG A 61 -19.77 31.73 24.73
C ARG A 61 -20.33 30.32 24.82
N LYS A 62 -21.64 30.13 24.63
CA LYS A 62 -22.28 28.81 24.67
C LYS A 62 -21.76 27.95 23.52
N LEU A 63 -21.57 28.55 22.35
CA LEU A 63 -21.02 27.88 21.18
C LEU A 63 -19.55 27.49 21.37
N ALA A 64 -18.74 28.39 21.92
CA ALA A 64 -17.35 28.11 22.26
C ALA A 64 -17.21 26.92 23.23
N ARG A 65 -18.14 26.77 24.18
CA ARG A 65 -18.19 25.62 25.09
C ARG A 65 -18.69 24.35 24.42
N LYS A 66 -19.67 24.44 23.52
CA LYS A 66 -20.25 23.29 22.81
C LYS A 66 -19.26 22.68 21.81
N HIS A 67 -18.50 23.50 21.10
CA HIS A 67 -17.53 23.07 20.09
C HIS A 67 -16.08 23.07 20.61
N HIS A 68 -15.88 23.31 21.91
CA HIS A 68 -14.54 23.42 22.53
C HIS A 68 -13.58 24.36 21.79
N SER A 69 -14.12 25.38 21.12
CA SER A 69 -13.37 26.28 20.23
C SER A 69 -12.75 27.43 21.02
N ALA A 70 -11.43 27.39 21.17
CA ALA A 70 -10.66 28.47 21.79
C ALA A 70 -10.79 29.79 21.00
N ALA A 71 -10.90 29.71 19.67
CA ALA A 71 -11.09 30.86 18.80
C ALA A 71 -12.43 31.58 19.05
N LEU A 72 -13.52 30.83 19.22
CA LEU A 72 -14.83 31.40 19.58
C LEU A 72 -14.86 31.96 21.01
N ALA A 73 -14.14 31.32 21.95
CA ALA A 73 -14.02 31.83 23.33
C ALA A 73 -13.29 33.19 23.37
N GLN A 74 -12.23 33.33 22.56
CA GLN A 74 -11.51 34.58 22.37
C GLN A 74 -12.37 35.64 21.70
N LEU A 75 -13.16 35.28 20.68
CA LEU A 75 -14.10 36.19 20.02
C LEU A 75 -15.14 36.74 21.01
N ALA A 76 -15.76 35.88 21.82
CA ALA A 76 -16.73 36.31 22.82
C ALA A 76 -16.14 37.29 23.85
N SER A 77 -14.87 37.09 24.21
CA SER A 77 -14.14 37.96 25.13
C SER A 77 -13.83 39.32 24.50
N ARG A 78 -13.44 39.35 23.21
CA ARG A 78 -13.22 40.58 22.44
C ARG A 78 -14.52 41.37 22.25
N ILE A 79 -15.62 40.70 21.92
CA ILE A 79 -16.95 41.33 21.79
C ILE A 79 -17.39 41.94 23.14
N SER A 80 -17.16 41.22 24.25
CA SER A 80 -17.46 41.73 25.59
C SER A 80 -16.68 42.99 25.95
N ALA A 81 -15.41 43.08 25.55
CA ALA A 81 -14.57 44.25 25.78
C ALA A 81 -15.03 45.46 24.95
N VAL A 82 -15.35 45.25 23.67
CA VAL A 82 -15.86 46.29 22.77
C VAL A 82 -17.20 46.86 23.27
N LEU A 83 -18.09 46.02 23.80
CA LEU A 83 -19.39 46.49 24.30
C LEU A 83 -19.31 47.19 25.68
N ARG A 84 -18.25 46.94 26.47
CA ARG A 84 -18.03 47.59 27.77
C ARG A 84 -17.24 48.90 27.68
N PHE A 85 -16.30 48.97 26.73
CA PHE A 85 -15.34 50.08 26.65
C PHE A 85 -15.37 50.82 25.30
N GLY A 86 -16.14 50.36 24.31
CA GLY A 86 -16.15 50.94 22.96
C GLY A 86 -16.86 52.28 22.85
N SER A 87 -17.79 52.59 23.75
CA SER A 87 -18.54 53.86 23.73
C SER A 87 -17.70 55.09 24.08
N SER A 88 -16.47 54.93 24.59
CA SER A 88 -15.58 56.06 24.93
C SER A 88 -14.80 56.60 23.73
N ALA A 89 -14.85 55.93 22.57
CA ALA A 89 -14.05 56.26 21.38
C ALA A 89 -14.81 56.94 20.24
N GLY A 90 -16.11 57.24 20.41
CA GLY A 90 -16.93 57.95 19.41
C GLY A 90 -17.43 57.10 18.22
N GLU A 91 -16.90 55.90 18.01
CA GLU A 91 -17.45 54.90 17.07
C GLU A 91 -18.57 54.09 17.72
N ASP A 92 -19.57 53.70 16.91
CA ASP A 92 -20.63 52.80 17.35
C ASP A 92 -20.06 51.40 17.66
N PRO A 93 -20.09 50.95 18.94
CA PRO A 93 -19.54 49.66 19.34
C PRO A 93 -20.22 48.47 18.62
N PHE A 94 -21.47 48.62 18.15
CA PHE A 94 -22.17 47.58 17.38
C PHE A 94 -21.57 47.39 15.97
N THR A 95 -21.13 48.47 15.33
CA THR A 95 -20.43 48.42 14.04
C THR A 95 -19.11 47.65 14.17
N LYS A 96 -18.37 47.87 15.26
CA LYS A 96 -17.11 47.14 15.52
C LYS A 96 -17.33 45.65 15.79
N VAL A 97 -18.37 45.29 16.54
CA VAL A 97 -18.76 43.88 16.78
C VAL A 97 -19.16 43.19 15.48
N LYS A 98 -19.88 43.87 14.59
CA LYS A 98 -20.26 43.33 13.27
C LYS A 98 -19.04 43.06 12.38
N SER A 99 -18.02 43.93 12.43
CA SER A 99 -16.74 43.70 11.75
C SER A 99 -16.06 42.44 12.31
N LEU A 100 -15.91 42.33 13.63
CA LEU A 100 -15.27 41.16 14.26
C LEU A 100 -15.96 39.83 13.95
N ILE A 101 -17.30 39.82 13.87
CA ILE A 101 -18.07 38.63 13.49
C ILE A 101 -17.88 38.34 11.99
N SER A 102 -17.87 39.36 11.13
CA SER A 102 -17.66 39.19 9.69
C SER A 102 -16.25 38.68 9.37
N ASP A 103 -15.24 39.18 10.07
CA ASP A 103 -13.84 38.74 9.93
C ASP A 103 -13.68 37.27 10.36
N MET A 104 -14.40 36.84 11.41
CA MET A 104 -14.39 35.44 11.83
C MET A 104 -15.11 34.53 10.81
N ILE A 105 -16.25 34.97 10.26
CA ILE A 105 -16.95 34.23 9.19
C ILE A 105 -16.02 34.04 7.98
N PHE A 106 -15.40 35.12 7.50
CA PHE A 106 -14.46 35.06 6.38
C PHE A 106 -13.29 34.12 6.65
N LYS A 107 -12.74 34.17 7.86
CA LYS A 107 -11.65 33.27 8.27
C LYS A 107 -12.10 31.80 8.25
N LEU A 108 -13.27 31.49 8.81
CA LEU A 108 -13.81 30.12 8.84
C LEU A 108 -14.13 29.58 7.44
N GLU A 109 -14.64 30.42 6.53
CA GLU A 109 -14.89 30.06 5.13
C GLU A 109 -13.59 29.80 4.36
N SER A 110 -12.57 30.64 4.55
CA SER A 110 -11.25 30.48 3.94
C SER A 110 -10.56 29.19 4.40
N GLU A 111 -10.57 28.92 5.71
CA GLU A 111 -10.01 27.69 6.28
C GLU A 111 -10.74 26.44 5.78
N ALA A 112 -12.07 26.50 5.60
CA ALA A 112 -12.84 25.40 5.02
C ALA A 112 -12.44 25.10 3.57
N GLY A 113 -12.16 26.13 2.77
CA GLY A 113 -11.67 25.96 1.39
C GLY A 113 -10.29 25.30 1.32
N SER A 114 -9.35 25.74 2.18
CA SER A 114 -8.02 25.12 2.26
C SER A 114 -8.07 23.67 2.73
N GLU A 115 -8.87 23.37 3.76
CA GLU A 115 -9.03 22.02 4.30
C GLU A 115 -9.66 21.05 3.28
N ALA A 116 -10.66 21.51 2.51
CA ALA A 116 -11.24 20.72 1.43
C ALA A 116 -10.23 20.40 0.32
N THR A 117 -9.36 21.35 -0.01
CA THR A 117 -8.29 21.17 -1.00
C THR A 117 -7.23 20.18 -0.49
N GLU A 118 -6.81 20.32 0.77
CA GLU A 118 -5.87 19.42 1.42
C GLU A 118 -6.42 17.99 1.52
N LYS A 119 -7.71 17.85 1.86
CA LYS A 119 -8.38 16.54 1.85
C LYS A 119 -8.39 15.93 0.46
N GLY A 120 -8.77 16.69 -0.57
CA GLY A 120 -8.78 16.19 -1.95
C GLY A 120 -7.39 15.69 -2.38
N TYR A 121 -6.34 16.43 -2.03
CA TYR A 121 -4.96 16.01 -2.26
C TYR A 121 -4.61 14.73 -1.50
N CYS A 122 -4.96 14.66 -0.21
CA CYS A 122 -4.71 13.48 0.62
C CYS A 122 -5.40 12.23 0.09
N ASP A 123 -6.69 12.32 -0.25
CA ASP A 123 -7.46 11.19 -0.76
C ASP A 123 -6.87 10.69 -2.09
N GLU A 124 -6.49 11.61 -2.99
CA GLU A 124 -5.87 11.27 -4.27
C GLU A 124 -4.50 10.59 -4.10
N GLN A 125 -3.61 11.17 -3.27
CA GLN A 125 -2.27 10.61 -3.06
C GLN A 125 -2.32 9.27 -2.32
N MET A 126 -3.23 9.12 -1.35
CA MET A 126 -3.42 7.86 -0.64
C MET A 126 -3.93 6.77 -1.58
N ALA A 127 -4.94 7.06 -2.41
CA ALA A 127 -5.43 6.11 -3.40
C ALA A 127 -4.35 5.69 -4.42
N LYS A 128 -3.57 6.65 -4.93
CA LYS A 128 -2.43 6.36 -5.83
C LYS A 128 -1.36 5.51 -5.16
N THR A 129 -1.06 5.78 -3.88
CA THR A 129 -0.04 5.05 -3.12
C THR A 129 -0.51 3.64 -2.82
N GLU A 130 -1.78 3.46 -2.44
CA GLU A 130 -2.37 2.14 -2.18
C GLU A 130 -2.42 1.30 -3.45
N ALA A 131 -2.83 1.87 -4.59
CA ALA A 131 -2.80 1.19 -5.88
C ALA A 131 -1.39 0.72 -6.25
N LYS A 132 -0.39 1.60 -6.14
CA LYS A 132 1.03 1.25 -6.38
C LYS A 132 1.54 0.19 -5.41
N LYS A 133 1.16 0.26 -4.14
CA LYS A 133 1.53 -0.74 -3.13
C LYS A 133 0.98 -2.11 -3.51
N ASN A 134 -0.28 -2.18 -3.92
CA ASN A 134 -0.93 -3.44 -4.32
C ASN A 134 -0.31 -4.01 -5.60
N GLU A 135 0.00 -3.17 -6.59
CA GLU A 135 0.71 -3.57 -7.80
C GLU A 135 2.11 -4.14 -7.49
N LEU A 136 2.89 -3.42 -6.67
CA LEU A 136 4.22 -3.87 -6.25
C LEU A 136 4.15 -5.18 -5.43
N GLN A 137 3.15 -5.32 -4.56
CA GLN A 137 2.96 -6.56 -3.80
C GLN A 137 2.64 -7.74 -4.72
N TYR A 138 1.75 -7.54 -5.71
CA TYR A 138 1.45 -8.56 -6.70
C TYR A 138 2.69 -8.97 -7.51
N ASP A 139 3.52 -8.01 -7.91
CA ASP A 139 4.77 -8.30 -8.62
C ASP A 139 5.78 -9.06 -7.74
N ILE A 140 5.88 -8.72 -6.45
CA ILE A 140 6.70 -9.47 -5.49
C ILE A 140 6.23 -10.91 -5.38
N ASP A 141 4.92 -11.14 -5.23
CA ASP A 141 4.36 -12.48 -5.08
C ASP A 141 4.59 -13.31 -6.36
N LYS A 142 4.40 -12.69 -7.53
CA LYS A 142 4.67 -13.31 -8.84
C LYS A 142 6.15 -13.66 -9.03
N MET A 143 7.06 -12.78 -8.64
CA MET A 143 8.50 -13.05 -8.76
C MET A 143 8.96 -14.12 -7.76
N SER A 144 8.42 -14.10 -6.54
CA SER A 144 8.66 -15.14 -5.53
C SER A 144 8.26 -16.52 -6.05
N ALA A 145 7.06 -16.65 -6.62
CA ALA A 145 6.59 -17.91 -7.20
C ALA A 145 7.48 -18.40 -8.35
N LYS A 146 7.99 -17.49 -9.20
CA LYS A 146 8.94 -17.83 -10.28
C LYS A 146 10.29 -18.28 -9.73
N ILE A 147 10.77 -17.66 -8.66
CA ILE A 147 12.02 -18.05 -7.99
C ILE A 147 11.88 -19.46 -7.45
N ASP A 148 10.77 -19.79 -6.79
CA ASP A 148 10.52 -21.12 -6.24
C ASP A 148 10.45 -22.19 -7.34
N GLN A 149 9.77 -21.90 -8.45
CA GLN A 149 9.73 -22.78 -9.62
C GLN A 149 11.13 -23.01 -10.21
N ALA A 150 11.91 -21.95 -10.39
CA ALA A 150 13.27 -22.04 -10.93
C ALA A 150 14.22 -22.81 -9.98
N ALA A 151 14.07 -22.62 -8.67
CA ALA A 151 14.84 -23.35 -7.66
C ALA A 151 14.52 -24.86 -7.69
N ALA A 152 13.23 -25.22 -7.77
CA ALA A 152 12.79 -26.61 -7.90
C ALA A 152 13.32 -27.25 -9.20
N ALA A 153 13.21 -26.56 -10.33
CA ALA A 153 13.74 -27.03 -11.61
C ALA A 153 15.27 -27.20 -11.56
N SER A 154 16.00 -26.27 -10.93
CA SER A 154 17.44 -26.37 -10.75
C SER A 154 17.83 -27.60 -9.92
N ALA A 155 17.07 -27.91 -8.86
CA ALA A 155 17.30 -29.10 -8.05
C ALA A 155 17.05 -30.39 -8.84
N SER A 156 15.94 -30.48 -9.61
CA SER A 156 15.64 -31.63 -10.48
C SER A 156 16.75 -31.85 -11.50
N LEU A 157 17.12 -30.80 -12.23
CA LEU A 157 18.17 -30.90 -13.26
C LEU A 157 19.52 -31.32 -12.67
N LYS A 158 19.86 -30.89 -11.45
CA LYS A 158 21.07 -31.35 -10.77
C LYS A 158 21.02 -32.84 -10.45
N ALA A 159 19.87 -33.35 -10.01
CA ALA A 159 19.70 -34.78 -9.75
C ALA A 159 19.78 -35.60 -11.05
N GLU A 160 19.10 -35.16 -12.11
CA GLU A 160 19.15 -35.78 -13.44
C GLU A 160 20.58 -35.81 -14.01
N VAL A 161 21.35 -34.74 -13.84
CA VAL A 161 22.77 -34.72 -14.26
C VAL A 161 23.60 -35.75 -13.51
N GLN A 162 23.38 -35.93 -12.19
CA GLN A 162 24.11 -36.93 -11.41
C GLN A 162 23.75 -38.36 -11.84
N GLU A 163 22.47 -38.63 -12.09
CA GLU A 163 21.99 -39.92 -12.58
C GLU A 163 22.57 -40.23 -13.97
N LEU A 164 22.45 -39.30 -14.92
CA LEU A 164 23.00 -39.47 -16.27
C LEU A 164 24.52 -39.66 -16.27
N GLN A 165 25.25 -39.01 -15.36
CA GLN A 165 26.70 -39.23 -15.21
C GLN A 165 27.01 -40.65 -14.71
N SER A 166 26.23 -41.17 -13.77
CA SER A 166 26.35 -42.55 -13.28
C SER A 166 26.04 -43.55 -14.39
N ASP A 167 24.96 -43.34 -15.14
CA ASP A 167 24.56 -44.19 -16.25
C ASP A 167 25.61 -44.22 -17.36
N LEU A 168 26.19 -43.07 -17.69
CA LEU A 168 27.25 -42.98 -18.71
C LEU A 168 28.50 -43.74 -18.28
N ALA A 169 28.88 -43.67 -17.00
CA ALA A 169 29.98 -44.46 -16.45
C ALA A 169 29.70 -45.97 -16.48
N ALA A 170 28.47 -46.38 -16.12
CA ALA A 170 28.05 -47.78 -16.18
C ALA A 170 28.03 -48.31 -17.62
N LEU A 171 27.51 -47.53 -18.56
CA LEU A 171 27.47 -47.86 -19.98
C LEU A 171 28.89 -48.00 -20.55
N ALA A 172 29.80 -47.07 -20.22
CA ALA A 172 31.19 -47.12 -20.66
C ALA A 172 31.92 -48.37 -20.14
N LYS A 173 31.68 -48.74 -18.87
CA LYS A 173 32.22 -49.96 -18.27
C LYS A 173 31.69 -51.21 -18.97
N SER A 174 30.37 -51.29 -19.17
CA SER A 174 29.72 -52.41 -19.88
C SER A 174 30.25 -52.54 -21.32
N GLY A 175 30.40 -51.42 -22.03
CA GLY A 175 31.00 -51.40 -23.37
C GLY A 175 32.43 -51.95 -23.40
N ALA A 176 33.27 -51.55 -22.44
CA ALA A 176 34.64 -52.04 -22.32
C ALA A 176 34.69 -53.56 -22.01
N GLU A 177 33.81 -54.04 -21.14
CA GLU A 177 33.69 -55.48 -20.82
C GLU A 177 33.23 -56.29 -22.04
N MET A 178 32.22 -55.82 -22.77
CA MET A 178 31.76 -56.45 -24.00
C MET A 178 32.84 -56.49 -25.08
N ASP A 179 33.58 -55.39 -25.26
CA ASP A 179 34.70 -55.33 -26.21
C ASP A 179 35.81 -56.30 -25.83
N GLN A 180 36.11 -56.44 -24.53
CA GLN A 180 37.08 -57.42 -24.04
C GLN A 180 36.64 -58.85 -24.33
N ILE A 181 35.39 -59.20 -24.02
CA ILE A 181 34.83 -60.53 -24.29
C ILE A 181 34.90 -60.82 -25.79
N ARG A 182 34.45 -59.89 -26.64
CA ARG A 182 34.46 -60.06 -28.09
C ARG A 182 35.87 -60.26 -28.65
N ARG A 183 36.87 -59.58 -28.09
CA ARG A 183 38.28 -59.80 -28.46
C ARG A 183 38.75 -61.20 -28.10
N VAL A 184 38.50 -61.63 -26.86
CA VAL A 184 38.89 -62.96 -26.37
C VAL A 184 38.21 -64.06 -27.20
N GLU A 185 36.90 -63.97 -27.41
CA GLU A 185 36.13 -64.93 -28.21
C GLU A 185 36.58 -64.98 -29.67
N SER A 186 36.86 -63.82 -30.28
CA SER A 186 37.39 -63.74 -31.65
C SER A 186 38.75 -64.44 -31.76
N THR A 187 39.67 -64.18 -30.84
CA THR A 187 40.97 -64.87 -30.81
C THR A 187 40.83 -66.37 -30.62
N ALA A 188 39.99 -66.81 -29.68
CA ALA A 188 39.72 -68.22 -29.43
C ALA A 188 39.08 -68.91 -30.65
N PHE A 189 38.15 -68.24 -31.32
CA PHE A 189 37.52 -68.74 -32.54
C PHE A 189 38.52 -68.92 -33.69
N VAL A 190 39.42 -67.96 -33.89
CA VAL A 190 40.47 -68.06 -34.93
C VAL A 190 41.39 -69.25 -34.68
N GLN A 191 41.79 -69.48 -33.43
CA GLN A 191 42.61 -70.64 -33.05
C GLN A 191 41.85 -71.95 -33.25
N ALA A 192 40.64 -72.06 -32.70
CA ALA A 192 39.80 -73.25 -32.83
C ALA A 192 39.50 -73.58 -34.30
N LYS A 193 39.25 -72.56 -35.14
CA LYS A 193 39.06 -72.74 -36.57
C LYS A 193 40.29 -73.36 -37.23
N ALA A 194 41.49 -72.86 -36.95
CA ALA A 194 42.72 -73.40 -37.52
C ALA A 194 42.97 -74.86 -37.08
N ASP A 195 42.76 -75.15 -35.80
CA ASP A 195 42.90 -76.51 -35.25
C ASP A 195 41.89 -77.49 -35.88
N LEU A 196 40.64 -77.06 -36.05
CA LEU A 196 39.60 -77.85 -36.72
C LEU A 196 39.91 -78.09 -38.20
N GLU A 197 40.44 -77.08 -38.91
CA GLU A 197 40.85 -77.23 -40.31
C GLU A 197 42.01 -78.23 -40.46
N MET A 198 43.03 -78.13 -39.59
CA MET A 198 44.13 -79.12 -39.55
C MET A 198 43.64 -80.52 -39.21
N GLY A 199 42.73 -80.65 -38.23
CA GLY A 199 42.13 -81.92 -37.85
C GLY A 199 41.33 -82.55 -39.01
N LEU A 200 40.53 -81.75 -39.72
CA LEU A 200 39.80 -82.17 -40.91
C LEU A 200 40.74 -82.68 -42.01
N GLU A 201 41.85 -81.98 -42.25
CA GLU A 201 42.85 -82.41 -43.23
C GLU A 201 43.52 -83.73 -42.81
N GLY A 202 43.87 -83.88 -41.53
CA GLY A 202 44.42 -85.12 -40.99
C GLY A 202 43.47 -86.31 -41.14
N VAL A 203 42.19 -86.13 -40.80
CA VAL A 203 41.16 -87.17 -40.98
C VAL A 203 40.97 -87.52 -42.46
N ARG A 204 40.97 -86.53 -43.37
CA ARG A 204 40.90 -86.77 -44.81
C ARG A 204 42.08 -87.59 -45.32
N LYS A 205 43.31 -87.26 -44.89
CA LYS A 205 44.53 -88.02 -45.23
C LYS A 205 44.45 -89.47 -44.71
N ALA A 206 44.04 -89.67 -43.46
CA ALA A 206 43.88 -91.00 -42.88
C ALA A 206 42.82 -91.84 -43.65
N LEU A 207 41.69 -91.22 -44.01
CA LEU A 207 40.68 -91.84 -44.88
C LEU A 207 41.25 -92.23 -46.26
N GLY A 208 42.12 -91.42 -46.83
CA GLY A 208 42.83 -91.74 -48.07
C GLY A 208 43.67 -93.01 -47.94
N VAL A 209 44.52 -93.08 -46.92
CA VAL A 209 45.36 -94.27 -46.64
C VAL A 209 44.52 -95.52 -46.40
N LEU A 210 43.44 -95.41 -45.61
CA LEU A 210 42.53 -96.52 -45.37
C LEU A 210 41.83 -96.98 -46.65
N ARG A 211 41.41 -96.06 -47.53
CA ARG A 211 40.83 -96.41 -48.83
C ARG A 211 41.84 -97.07 -49.78
N GLU A 212 43.09 -96.65 -49.77
CA GLU A 212 44.15 -97.32 -50.57
C GLU A 212 44.41 -98.73 -50.06
N TYR A 213 44.48 -98.92 -48.74
CA TYR A 213 44.75 -100.22 -48.12
C TYR A 213 43.57 -101.21 -48.24
N TYR A 214 42.32 -100.75 -48.10
CA TYR A 214 41.12 -101.60 -48.11
C TYR A 214 40.31 -101.57 -49.43
N GLY A 215 40.68 -100.70 -50.37
CA GLY A 215 40.02 -100.56 -51.67
C GLY A 215 40.73 -101.26 -52.83
N SER A 216 41.84 -101.96 -52.54
CA SER A 216 42.44 -103.00 -53.39
C SER A 216 41.95 -104.38 -52.98
#